data_AF-A0A3E0N007-F1
#
_entry.id   AF-A0A3E0N007-F1
#
_cell.length_a   1.000
_cell.length_b   1.000
_cell.length_c   1.000
_cell.angle_alpha   90.00
_cell.angle_beta   90.00
_cell.angle_gamma   90.00
#
_symmetry.space_group_name_H-M   'P 1'
#
loop_
_entity.id
_entity.type
_entity.pdbx_description
1 polymer ?
#
loop_
_entity_poly.entity_id
_entity_poly.type
_entity_poly.pdbx_seq_one_letter_code
_entity_poly.pdbx_strand_id
1 'polypeptide(L)'
;MFLTGGLSASSSSRRARESHAAELDRLVRLVAAHELSVTWGSSPSRFGELRERLDGISAVQELALLGEADWLAPNQTRGGIVRRLNEATAAAEELGFELSSLLLSGVSLQSDFDLLAKHGVNLVLVDTSISNDATRTPADGEIRTLRFGLWQLAATTRLPHEGSRLSLLAGGLTRQLDRAIGRGEAVHLAVDVAKILADAGALRQFEQLLAQLARQQKQGSTRVQTLRQIAAELGTSRSRAGATSILRKEAA
;
A
#
# COMPACT_ATOMS: atom_id res chain seq x y z
N MET A 1 -4.44 5.48 2.93
CA MET A 1 -3.81 4.88 4.14
C MET A 1 -3.63 3.40 3.86
N PHE A 2 -2.46 2.82 4.16
CA PHE A 2 -2.11 1.46 3.76
C PHE A 2 -1.82 0.60 4.98
N LEU A 3 -2.47 -0.56 5.06
CA LEU A 3 -2.13 -1.61 6.00
C LEU A 3 -1.34 -2.67 5.25
N THR A 4 -0.02 -2.62 5.38
CA THR A 4 0.89 -3.67 4.90
C THR A 4 0.94 -4.78 5.95
N GLY A 5 0.06 -5.77 5.82
CA GLY A 5 0.17 -7.02 6.56
C GLY A 5 1.26 -7.88 5.93
N GLY A 6 2.52 -7.66 6.32
CA GLY A 6 3.63 -8.53 5.95
C GLY A 6 3.51 -9.85 6.69
N LEU A 7 2.70 -10.77 6.18
CA LEU A 7 2.41 -12.02 6.85
C LEU A 7 3.40 -13.12 6.46
N SER A 8 4.65 -12.97 6.90
CA SER A 8 5.71 -13.93 6.62
C SER A 8 5.35 -15.34 7.13
N ALA A 9 5.44 -16.32 6.24
CA ALA A 9 5.11 -17.72 6.51
C ALA A 9 6.30 -18.45 7.14
N SER A 10 6.52 -18.29 8.44
CA SER A 10 7.31 -19.25 9.23
C SER A 10 6.38 -20.33 9.82
N SER A 11 6.93 -21.49 10.16
CA SER A 11 6.22 -22.68 10.65
C SER A 11 5.60 -22.46 12.04
N SER A 12 4.53 -21.67 12.08
CA SER A 12 3.82 -21.30 13.29
C SER A 12 2.83 -22.40 13.69
N SER A 13 2.83 -22.74 14.98
CA SER A 13 1.88 -23.68 15.58
C SER A 13 0.43 -23.30 15.25
N ARG A 14 -0.48 -24.28 15.21
CA ARG A 14 -1.92 -24.03 14.96
C ARG A 14 -2.48 -22.89 15.82
N ARG A 15 -2.09 -22.82 17.10
CA ARG A 15 -2.47 -21.74 18.02
C ARG A 15 -1.99 -20.36 17.58
N ALA A 16 -0.76 -20.27 17.06
CA ALA A 16 -0.25 -19.00 16.54
C ALA A 16 -1.02 -18.56 15.28
N ARG A 17 -1.46 -19.49 14.43
CA ARG A 17 -2.33 -19.16 13.28
C ARG A 17 -3.71 -18.69 13.72
N GLU A 18 -4.31 -19.36 14.70
CA GLU A 18 -5.62 -18.98 15.26
C GLU A 18 -5.57 -17.60 15.95
N SER A 19 -4.52 -17.32 16.74
CA SER A 19 -4.30 -15.98 17.33
C SER A 19 -4.18 -14.91 16.26
N HIS A 20 -3.35 -15.16 15.24
CA HIS A 20 -3.12 -14.25 14.14
C HIS A 20 -4.41 -13.95 13.35
N ALA A 21 -5.21 -14.99 13.08
CA ALA A 21 -6.49 -14.87 12.40
C ALA A 21 -7.48 -13.97 13.16
N ALA A 22 -7.54 -14.08 14.49
CA ALA A 22 -8.39 -13.27 15.36
C ALA A 22 -7.89 -11.82 15.45
N GLU A 23 -6.58 -11.62 15.49
CA GLU A 23 -5.97 -10.29 15.51
C GLU A 23 -6.20 -9.53 14.18
N LEU A 24 -6.09 -10.22 13.04
CA LEU A 24 -6.43 -9.64 11.74
C LEU A 24 -7.91 -9.26 11.66
N ASP A 25 -8.82 -10.13 12.13
CA ASP A 25 -10.25 -9.83 12.21
C ASP A 25 -10.52 -8.57 13.05
N ARG A 26 -9.85 -8.46 14.21
CA ARG A 26 -9.93 -7.26 15.05
C ARG A 26 -9.49 -6.01 14.29
N LEU A 27 -8.38 -6.06 13.55
CA LEU A 27 -7.87 -4.91 12.81
C LEU A 27 -8.80 -4.50 11.67
N VAL A 28 -9.31 -5.48 10.92
CA VAL A 28 -10.27 -5.25 9.84
C VAL A 28 -11.53 -4.58 10.36
N ARG A 29 -12.10 -5.11 11.46
CA ARG A 29 -13.28 -4.50 12.11
C ARG A 29 -13.00 -3.10 12.64
N LEU A 30 -11.82 -2.87 13.19
CA LEU A 30 -11.43 -1.55 13.68
C LEU A 30 -11.39 -0.52 12.55
N VAL A 31 -10.80 -0.85 11.41
CA VAL A 31 -10.80 0.03 10.22
C VAL A 31 -12.22 0.24 9.70
N ALA A 32 -13.01 -0.84 9.60
CA ALA A 32 -14.38 -0.80 9.12
C ALA A 32 -15.28 0.09 9.99
N ALA A 33 -15.11 0.06 11.31
CA ALA A 33 -15.84 0.91 12.25
C ALA A 33 -15.61 2.42 12.03
N HIS A 34 -14.52 2.77 11.35
CA HIS A 34 -14.17 4.14 11.00
C HIS A 34 -14.51 4.51 9.54
N GLU A 35 -15.08 3.57 8.77
CA GLU A 35 -15.49 3.75 7.36
C GLU A 35 -14.33 4.23 6.45
N LEU A 36 -13.09 3.88 6.81
CA LEU A 36 -11.91 4.31 6.08
C LEU A 36 -11.61 3.38 4.90
N SER A 37 -11.24 3.99 3.77
CA SER A 37 -10.75 3.24 2.61
C SER A 37 -9.30 2.81 2.83
N VAL A 38 -8.99 1.54 2.60
CA VAL A 38 -7.67 0.97 2.88
C VAL A 38 -7.20 0.04 1.76
N THR A 39 -5.90 0.09 1.48
CA THR A 39 -5.22 -0.94 0.69
C THR A 39 -4.54 -1.94 1.62
N TRP A 40 -4.85 -3.22 1.43
CA TRP A 40 -4.33 -4.34 2.18
C TRP A 40 -3.24 -5.04 1.36
N GLY A 41 -2.00 -5.01 1.86
CA GLY A 41 -0.91 -5.79 1.29
C GLY A 41 -0.95 -7.23 1.79
N SER A 42 -1.00 -8.21 0.89
CA SER A 42 -0.99 -9.62 1.26
C SER A 42 -0.28 -10.50 0.23
N SER A 43 0.15 -11.69 0.67
CA SER A 43 0.64 -12.74 -0.22
C SER A 43 -0.54 -13.50 -0.85
N PRO A 44 -0.38 -14.09 -2.05
CA PRO A 44 -1.49 -14.82 -2.72
C PRO A 44 -2.11 -15.92 -1.86
N SER A 45 -1.28 -16.62 -1.08
CA SER A 45 -1.71 -17.69 -0.16
C SER A 45 -2.69 -17.24 0.94
N ARG A 46 -2.86 -15.93 1.15
CA ARG A 46 -3.73 -15.36 2.18
C ARG A 46 -4.85 -14.49 1.63
N PHE A 47 -5.03 -14.44 0.31
CA PHE A 47 -6.12 -13.66 -0.29
C PHE A 47 -7.50 -14.15 0.15
N GLY A 48 -7.71 -15.47 0.26
CA GLY A 48 -8.98 -16.04 0.73
C GLY A 48 -9.33 -15.63 2.16
N GLU A 49 -8.35 -15.75 3.08
CA GLU A 49 -8.50 -15.33 4.48
C GLU A 49 -8.89 -13.85 4.60
N LEU A 50 -8.26 -13.00 3.79
CA LEU A 50 -8.56 -11.57 3.76
C LEU A 50 -9.92 -11.31 3.12
N ARG A 51 -10.28 -12.01 2.04
CA ARG A 51 -11.59 -11.86 1.37
C ARG A 51 -12.75 -12.10 2.34
N GLU A 52 -12.70 -13.19 3.09
CA GLU A 52 -13.74 -13.55 4.07
C GLU A 52 -13.96 -12.44 5.10
N ARG A 53 -12.90 -11.74 5.51
CA ARG A 53 -12.98 -10.66 6.52
C ARG A 53 -13.41 -9.32 5.94
N LEU A 54 -13.10 -9.07 4.68
CA LEU A 54 -13.49 -7.85 3.99
C LEU A 54 -14.94 -7.90 3.48
N ASP A 55 -15.56 -9.08 3.49
CA ASP A 55 -16.94 -9.25 3.08
C ASP A 55 -17.91 -8.44 3.96
N GLY A 56 -18.85 -7.73 3.32
CA GLY A 56 -19.82 -6.88 4.02
C GLY A 56 -19.29 -5.52 4.53
N ILE A 57 -18.00 -5.18 4.33
CA ILE A 57 -17.49 -3.85 4.67
C ILE A 57 -17.96 -2.83 3.62
N SER A 58 -18.59 -1.75 4.07
CA SER A 58 -19.14 -0.71 3.19
C SER A 58 -18.09 0.21 2.56
N ALA A 59 -16.99 0.47 3.27
CA ALA A 59 -15.90 1.32 2.79
C ALA A 59 -15.06 0.60 1.72
N VAL A 60 -14.46 1.36 0.80
CA VAL A 60 -13.65 0.80 -0.29
C VAL A 60 -12.41 0.09 0.25
N GLN A 61 -12.33 -1.22 0.04
CA GLN A 61 -11.17 -2.04 0.38
C GLN A 61 -10.45 -2.47 -0.90
N GLU A 62 -9.15 -2.23 -0.99
CA GLU A 62 -8.30 -2.69 -2.08
C GLU A 62 -7.38 -3.80 -1.61
N LEU A 63 -7.21 -4.84 -2.43
CA LEU A 63 -6.14 -5.81 -2.29
C LEU A 63 -4.92 -5.39 -3.13
N ALA A 64 -3.74 -5.37 -2.52
CA ALA A 64 -2.47 -5.19 -3.20
C ALA A 64 -1.60 -6.43 -3.05
N LEU A 65 -0.85 -6.76 -4.10
CA LEU A 65 0.15 -7.82 -4.03
C LEU A 65 1.32 -7.35 -3.15
N LEU A 66 1.72 -8.16 -2.18
CA LEU A 66 2.95 -7.93 -1.44
C LEU A 66 4.16 -8.45 -2.23
N GLY A 67 5.07 -7.55 -2.57
CA GLY A 67 6.35 -7.85 -3.16
C GLY A 67 7.36 -8.27 -2.10
N GLU A 68 7.75 -9.53 -2.13
CA GLU A 68 8.63 -10.17 -1.14
C GLU A 68 9.93 -10.66 -1.79
N ALA A 69 10.97 -10.85 -0.98
CA ALA A 69 12.29 -11.26 -1.45
C ALA A 69 12.31 -12.64 -2.10
N ASP A 70 11.39 -13.54 -1.75
CA ASP A 70 11.35 -14.90 -2.30
C ASP A 70 11.03 -14.92 -3.81
N TRP A 71 10.39 -13.87 -4.35
CA TRP A 71 10.08 -13.77 -5.78
C TRP A 71 10.54 -12.47 -6.47
N LEU A 72 10.99 -11.46 -5.72
CA LEU A 72 11.55 -10.21 -6.26
C LEU A 72 13.05 -10.01 -5.94
N ALA A 73 13.74 -10.99 -5.37
CA ALA A 73 15.18 -10.86 -5.15
C ALA A 73 15.97 -10.68 -6.47
N PRO A 74 17.17 -10.05 -6.44
CA PRO A 74 17.96 -9.77 -7.64
C PRO A 74 18.34 -11.01 -8.48
N ASN A 75 18.34 -12.21 -7.89
CA ASN A 75 18.66 -13.47 -8.56
C ASN A 75 17.43 -14.16 -9.18
N GLN A 76 16.23 -13.57 -9.06
CA GLN A 76 15.02 -14.14 -9.63
C GLN A 76 15.01 -13.99 -11.15
N THR A 77 14.65 -15.07 -11.84
CA THR A 77 14.51 -15.03 -13.28
C THR A 77 13.22 -14.31 -13.65
N ARG A 78 13.24 -13.60 -14.78
CA ARG A 78 12.05 -12.98 -15.37
C ARG A 78 10.88 -13.98 -15.50
N GLY A 79 11.15 -15.23 -15.89
CA GLY A 79 10.14 -16.29 -15.97
C GLY A 79 9.55 -16.67 -14.60
N GLY A 80 10.36 -16.69 -13.55
CA GLY A 80 9.90 -16.87 -12.17
C GLY A 80 8.97 -15.75 -11.71
N ILE A 81 9.34 -14.50 -11.99
CA ILE A 81 8.50 -13.32 -11.70
C ILE A 81 7.16 -13.41 -12.44
N VAL A 82 7.16 -13.71 -13.74
CA VAL A 82 5.93 -13.89 -14.54
C VAL A 82 5.03 -14.97 -13.95
N ARG A 83 5.60 -16.14 -13.62
CA ARG A 83 4.81 -17.23 -13.03
C ARG A 83 4.14 -16.80 -11.73
N ARG A 84 4.85 -16.09 -10.85
CA ARG A 84 4.31 -15.60 -9.58
C ARG A 84 3.23 -14.54 -9.78
N LEU A 85 3.41 -13.63 -10.74
CA LEU A 85 2.38 -12.66 -11.09
C LEU A 85 1.11 -13.34 -11.62
N ASN A 86 1.26 -14.32 -12.52
CA ASN A 86 0.12 -15.11 -13.01
C ASN A 86 -0.61 -15.84 -11.89
N GLU A 87 0.12 -16.52 -10.99
CA GLU A 87 -0.44 -17.20 -9.82
C GLU A 87 -1.20 -16.22 -8.93
N ALA A 88 -0.62 -15.05 -8.65
CA ALA A 88 -1.24 -14.02 -7.82
C ALA A 88 -2.50 -13.42 -8.47
N THR A 89 -2.44 -13.06 -9.75
CA THR A 89 -3.56 -12.49 -10.49
C THR A 89 -4.71 -13.48 -10.58
N ALA A 90 -4.45 -14.74 -10.94
CA ALA A 90 -5.50 -15.77 -10.99
C ALA A 90 -6.15 -15.98 -9.62
N ALA A 91 -5.36 -16.10 -8.55
CA ALA A 91 -5.89 -16.26 -7.19
C ALA A 91 -6.73 -15.05 -6.72
N ALA A 92 -6.35 -13.83 -7.11
CA ALA A 92 -7.14 -12.64 -6.80
C ALA A 92 -8.45 -12.60 -7.59
N GLU A 93 -8.40 -12.91 -8.89
CA GLU A 93 -9.57 -12.93 -9.79
C GLU A 93 -10.61 -13.96 -9.32
N GLU A 94 -10.20 -15.15 -8.91
CA GLU A 94 -11.07 -16.18 -8.32
C GLU A 94 -11.84 -15.68 -7.09
N LEU A 95 -11.29 -14.72 -6.35
CA LEU A 95 -11.88 -14.12 -5.16
C LEU A 95 -12.59 -12.78 -5.46
N GLY A 96 -12.71 -12.40 -6.74
CA GLY A 96 -13.32 -11.14 -7.17
C GLY A 96 -12.50 -9.91 -6.80
N PHE A 97 -11.19 -10.04 -6.61
CA PHE A 97 -10.29 -8.91 -6.47
C PHE A 97 -9.60 -8.59 -7.80
N GLU A 98 -9.40 -7.29 -8.03
CA GLU A 98 -8.53 -6.79 -9.08
C GLU A 98 -7.19 -6.39 -8.45
N LEU A 99 -6.06 -6.89 -8.96
CA LEU A 99 -4.73 -6.48 -8.48
C LEU A 99 -4.21 -5.30 -9.29
N SER A 100 -4.40 -4.09 -8.76
CA SER A 100 -3.93 -2.85 -9.38
C SER A 100 -2.62 -2.31 -8.80
N SER A 101 -2.21 -2.81 -7.64
CA SER A 101 -1.07 -2.26 -6.90
C SER A 101 -0.14 -3.33 -6.33
N LEU A 102 1.14 -2.96 -6.21
CA LEU A 102 2.22 -3.78 -5.64
C LEU A 102 2.87 -3.02 -4.48
N LEU A 103 3.03 -3.66 -3.32
CA LEU A 103 3.71 -3.09 -2.16
C LEU A 103 5.06 -3.77 -1.99
N LEU A 104 6.16 -3.05 -2.18
CA LEU A 104 7.49 -3.61 -2.00
C LEU A 104 7.90 -3.55 -0.53
N SER A 105 8.13 -4.71 0.08
CA SER A 105 8.61 -4.82 1.46
C SER A 105 10.07 -5.24 1.48
N GLY A 106 10.97 -4.29 1.69
CA GLY A 106 12.41 -4.54 1.81
C GLY A 106 13.09 -5.06 0.55
N VAL A 107 12.48 -4.85 -0.62
CA VAL A 107 13.00 -5.27 -1.92
C VAL A 107 12.95 -4.12 -2.91
N SER A 108 13.95 -4.05 -3.78
CA SER A 108 13.95 -3.15 -4.92
C SER A 108 13.44 -3.87 -6.15
N LEU A 109 12.43 -3.33 -6.82
CA LEU A 109 12.01 -3.84 -8.11
C LEU A 109 13.04 -3.47 -9.19
N GLN A 110 13.55 -4.48 -9.91
CA GLN A 110 14.47 -4.28 -11.02
C GLN A 110 13.72 -3.82 -12.29
N SER A 111 14.44 -3.71 -13.41
CA SER A 111 13.98 -3.15 -14.69
C SER A 111 12.78 -3.83 -15.36
N ASP A 112 12.18 -4.87 -14.77
CA ASP A 112 11.06 -5.64 -15.31
C ASP A 112 9.68 -5.01 -15.07
N PHE A 113 9.61 -3.68 -15.05
CA PHE A 113 8.37 -2.91 -14.89
C PHE A 113 7.31 -3.26 -15.96
N ASP A 114 7.72 -3.66 -17.16
CA ASP A 114 6.77 -4.04 -18.22
C ASP A 114 5.90 -5.24 -17.82
N LEU A 115 6.42 -6.15 -16.98
CA LEU A 115 5.68 -7.30 -16.49
C LEU A 115 4.54 -6.88 -15.57
N LEU A 116 4.78 -5.93 -14.67
CA LEU A 116 3.75 -5.41 -13.78
C LEU A 116 2.60 -4.80 -14.56
N ALA A 117 2.92 -3.92 -15.52
CA ALA A 117 1.92 -3.27 -16.37
C ALA A 117 1.09 -4.29 -17.16
N LYS A 118 1.71 -5.37 -17.67
CA LYS A 118 1.02 -6.47 -18.37
C LYS A 118 0.01 -7.22 -17.50
N HIS A 119 0.19 -7.23 -16.18
CA HIS A 119 -0.71 -7.89 -15.23
C HIS A 119 -1.65 -6.89 -14.53
N GLY A 120 -1.83 -5.69 -15.09
CA GLY A 120 -2.78 -4.70 -14.58
C GLY A 120 -2.28 -3.88 -13.39
N VAL A 121 -1.07 -4.14 -12.88
CA VAL A 121 -0.47 -3.30 -11.85
C VAL A 121 -0.13 -1.95 -12.46
N ASN A 122 -0.62 -0.87 -11.86
CA ASN A 122 -0.41 0.50 -12.33
C ASN A 122 0.27 1.40 -11.28
N LEU A 123 0.42 0.92 -10.04
CA LEU A 123 1.09 1.64 -8.96
C LEU A 123 1.93 0.69 -8.09
N VAL A 124 3.18 1.10 -7.84
CA VAL A 124 4.11 0.42 -6.94
C VAL A 124 4.39 1.32 -5.73
N LEU A 125 4.06 0.85 -4.53
CA LEU A 125 4.45 1.49 -3.29
C LEU A 125 5.81 0.93 -2.85
N VAL A 126 6.77 1.81 -2.57
CA VAL A 126 8.11 1.45 -2.11
C VAL A 126 8.31 1.95 -0.69
N ASP A 127 8.81 1.05 0.15
CA ASP A 127 9.28 1.42 1.48
C ASP A 127 10.65 2.09 1.39
N THR A 128 10.70 3.39 1.70
CA THR A 128 11.94 4.20 1.63
C THR A 128 12.92 3.87 2.75
N SER A 129 12.45 3.26 3.85
CA SER A 129 13.29 2.99 5.03
C SER A 129 14.34 1.88 4.81
N ILE A 130 14.14 1.03 3.80
CA ILE A 130 14.97 -0.17 3.57
C ILE A 130 15.85 -0.01 2.32
N SER A 131 15.54 0.94 1.44
CA SER A 131 16.29 1.10 0.19
C SER A 131 17.57 1.90 0.43
N ASN A 132 18.72 1.23 0.39
CA ASN A 132 20.04 1.88 0.36
C ASN A 132 20.32 2.60 -0.97
N ASP A 133 19.46 2.44 -1.99
CA ASP A 133 19.63 3.08 -3.28
C ASP A 133 18.88 4.42 -3.34
N ALA A 134 19.55 5.46 -2.81
CA ALA A 134 19.05 6.83 -2.81
C ALA A 134 18.75 7.38 -4.22
N THR A 135 19.32 6.79 -5.28
CA THR A 135 19.09 7.26 -6.66
C THR A 135 17.75 6.79 -7.23
N ARG A 136 17.23 5.66 -6.73
CA ARG A 136 15.99 5.04 -7.23
C ARG A 136 14.79 5.24 -6.30
N THR A 137 15.03 5.61 -5.05
CA THR A 137 13.98 5.89 -4.09
C THR A 137 13.44 7.31 -4.28
N PRO A 138 12.12 7.52 -4.45
CA PRO A 138 11.53 8.85 -4.41
C PRO A 138 11.76 9.51 -3.05
N ALA A 139 11.80 10.84 -3.00
CA ALA A 139 11.69 11.52 -1.72
C ALA A 139 10.37 11.14 -1.01
N ASP A 140 10.30 11.26 0.31
CA ASP A 140 9.11 10.89 1.06
C ASP A 140 7.86 11.62 0.53
N GLY A 141 6.84 10.85 0.15
CA GLY A 141 5.62 11.40 -0.46
C GLY A 141 5.71 11.77 -1.94
N GLU A 142 6.87 11.61 -2.58
CA GLU A 142 7.03 11.88 -4.00
C GLU A 142 6.39 10.76 -4.85
N ILE A 143 5.56 11.16 -5.80
CA ILE A 143 4.99 10.30 -6.83
C ILE A 143 5.82 10.46 -8.10
N ARG A 144 6.39 9.36 -8.59
CA ARG A 144 7.17 9.32 -9.84
C ARG A 144 6.46 8.50 -10.89
N THR A 145 6.49 8.96 -12.14
CA THR A 145 6.07 8.12 -13.27
C THR A 145 7.21 7.19 -13.67
N LEU A 146 6.89 5.92 -13.84
CA LEU A 146 7.76 4.89 -14.39
C LEU A 146 7.40 4.61 -15.86
N ARG A 147 8.16 3.73 -16.50
CA ARG A 147 7.84 3.25 -17.85
C ARG A 147 6.50 2.50 -17.87
N PHE A 148 5.89 2.42 -19.05
CA PHE A 148 4.65 1.67 -19.28
C PHE A 148 3.42 2.18 -18.50
N GLY A 149 3.42 3.45 -18.11
CA GLY A 149 2.29 4.06 -17.40
C GLY A 149 2.19 3.69 -15.93
N LEU A 150 3.21 3.05 -15.37
CA LEU A 150 3.32 2.76 -13.95
C LEU A 150 3.61 4.03 -13.15
N TRP A 151 3.14 4.03 -11.91
CA TRP A 151 3.49 5.03 -10.90
C TRP A 151 4.29 4.38 -9.79
N GLN A 152 5.27 5.09 -9.27
CA GLN A 152 5.99 4.72 -8.06
C GLN A 152 5.67 5.74 -6.99
N LEU A 153 5.42 5.24 -5.79
CA LEU A 153 5.09 6.06 -4.64
C LEU A 153 5.95 5.66 -3.44
N ALA A 154 6.56 6.64 -2.79
CA ALA A 154 7.30 6.44 -1.55
C ALA A 154 6.37 6.52 -0.33
N ALA A 155 6.43 5.54 0.57
CA ALA A 155 5.76 5.64 1.86
C ALA A 155 6.39 6.77 2.70
N THR A 156 5.57 7.74 3.14
CA THR A 156 6.04 8.90 3.90
C THR A 156 6.29 8.56 5.37
N THR A 157 5.48 7.66 5.92
CA THR A 157 5.51 7.31 7.33
C THR A 157 5.16 5.85 7.56
N ARG A 158 5.91 5.17 8.42
CA ARG A 158 5.67 3.78 8.84
C ARG A 158 5.19 3.69 10.29
N LEU A 159 4.26 2.77 10.54
CA LEU A 159 3.80 2.39 11.88
C LEU A 159 4.03 0.90 12.17
N PRO A 160 4.48 0.54 13.39
CA PRO A 160 4.99 1.45 14.40
C PRO A 160 6.29 2.12 13.92
N HIS A 161 6.56 3.33 14.41
CA HIS A 161 7.73 4.09 14.01
C HIS A 161 9.00 3.51 14.65
N GLU A 162 9.90 2.98 13.83
CA GLU A 162 11.18 2.44 14.32
C GLU A 162 12.18 3.59 14.56
N GLY A 163 12.75 3.66 15.74
CA GLY A 163 13.97 4.47 15.96
C GLY A 163 13.85 5.79 16.72
N SER A 164 12.72 6.17 17.31
CA SER A 164 12.71 7.33 18.22
C SER A 164 11.75 7.19 19.40
N ARG A 165 12.32 6.99 20.60
CA ARG A 165 11.61 7.14 21.88
C ARG A 165 10.99 8.53 22.06
N LEU A 166 11.42 9.54 21.29
CA LEU A 166 10.90 10.91 21.33
C LEU A 166 9.73 11.15 20.35
N SER A 167 9.64 10.42 19.23
CA SER A 167 8.46 10.48 18.33
C SER A 167 7.29 9.63 18.85
N LEU A 168 7.55 8.74 19.82
CA LEU A 168 6.57 8.00 20.62
C LEU A 168 5.75 8.87 21.59
N LEU A 169 6.07 10.16 21.73
CA LEU A 169 5.11 11.09 22.32
C LEU A 169 3.91 11.15 21.35
N ALA A 170 2.75 10.66 21.80
CA ALA A 170 1.52 10.42 21.05
C ALA A 170 1.01 11.55 20.12
N GLY A 171 1.61 12.74 20.16
CA GLY A 171 1.31 13.85 19.25
C GLY A 171 2.24 14.01 18.04
N GLY A 172 3.37 13.29 17.94
CA GLY A 172 4.35 13.50 16.87
C GLY A 172 3.78 13.24 15.47
N LEU A 173 3.19 12.05 15.29
CA LEU A 173 2.52 11.65 14.06
C LEU A 173 1.31 12.53 13.75
N THR A 174 0.46 12.78 14.74
CA THR A 174 -0.70 13.67 14.61
C THR A 174 -0.29 15.06 14.13
N ARG A 175 0.73 15.68 14.75
CA ARG A 175 1.25 16.98 14.31
C ARG A 175 1.89 16.94 12.92
N GLN A 176 2.49 15.82 12.52
CA GLN A 176 3.02 15.66 11.17
C GLN A 176 1.87 15.60 10.15
N LEU A 177 0.83 14.82 10.44
CA LEU A 177 -0.37 14.74 9.62
C LEU A 177 -1.07 16.09 9.53
N ASP A 178 -1.31 16.76 10.66
CA ASP A 178 -1.97 18.07 10.69
C ASP A 178 -1.18 19.12 9.91
N ARG A 179 0.16 19.09 9.98
CA ARG A 179 1.02 19.96 9.16
C ARG A 179 0.91 19.64 7.67
N ALA A 180 0.97 18.37 7.29
CA ALA A 180 0.85 17.96 5.90
C ALA A 180 -0.54 18.33 5.34
N ILE A 181 -1.61 18.08 6.10
CA ILE A 181 -2.98 18.48 5.76
C ILE A 181 -3.06 20.00 5.61
N GLY A 182 -2.50 20.77 6.56
CA GLY A 182 -2.45 22.23 6.49
C GLY A 182 -1.67 22.77 5.28
N ARG A 183 -0.74 21.98 4.72
CA ARG A 183 -0.01 22.30 3.48
C ARG A 183 -0.65 21.73 2.22
N GLY A 184 -1.74 20.96 2.33
CA GLY A 184 -2.34 20.25 1.20
C GLY A 184 -1.46 19.15 0.63
N GLU A 185 -0.54 18.60 1.42
CA GLU A 185 0.39 17.55 1.00
C GLU A 185 -0.24 16.16 1.18
N ALA A 186 0.09 15.25 0.27
CA ALA A 186 -0.27 13.84 0.43
C ALA A 186 0.61 13.18 1.49
N VAL A 187 0.00 12.34 2.34
CA VAL A 187 0.73 11.51 3.31
C VAL A 187 0.42 10.05 3.09
N HIS A 188 1.48 9.25 2.99
CA HIS A 188 1.38 7.81 2.86
C HIS A 188 1.75 7.14 4.17
N LEU A 189 0.75 6.54 4.80
CA LEU A 189 0.89 5.75 6.01
C LEU A 189 1.01 4.28 5.62
N ALA A 190 2.18 3.68 5.82
CA ALA A 190 2.40 2.25 5.74
C ALA A 190 2.35 1.66 7.16
N VAL A 191 1.59 0.60 7.36
CA VAL A 191 1.38 0.05 8.70
C VAL A 191 1.69 -1.43 8.69
N ASP A 192 2.66 -1.82 9.51
CA ASP A 192 3.04 -3.19 9.75
C ASP A 192 2.07 -3.81 10.76
N VAL A 193 1.10 -4.55 10.24
CA VAL A 193 0.02 -5.15 11.03
C VAL A 193 0.56 -6.03 12.15
N ALA A 194 1.56 -6.88 11.85
CA ALA A 194 2.12 -7.80 12.84
C ALA A 194 2.75 -7.04 14.02
N LYS A 195 3.49 -5.95 13.73
CA LYS A 195 4.09 -5.13 14.78
C LYS A 195 3.07 -4.34 15.58
N ILE A 196 2.01 -3.83 14.95
CA ILE A 196 0.92 -3.15 15.66
C ILE A 196 0.20 -4.09 16.62
N LEU A 197 -0.06 -5.32 16.19
CA LEU A 197 -0.77 -6.32 17.00
C LEU A 197 0.09 -6.83 18.18
N ALA A 198 1.41 -6.90 18.00
CA ALA A 198 2.33 -7.32 19.04
C ALA A 198 2.48 -6.31 20.20
N ASP A 199 2.07 -5.04 20.01
CA ASP A 199 2.23 -3.97 21.00
C ASP A 199 0.89 -3.26 21.28
N ALA A 200 0.34 -3.47 22.48
CA ALA A 200 -0.93 -2.86 22.90
C ALA A 200 -0.89 -1.32 22.98
N GLY A 201 0.28 -0.71 23.15
CA GLY A 201 0.48 0.74 23.03
C GLY A 201 0.38 1.18 21.57
N ALA A 202 1.06 0.48 20.66
CA ALA A 202 1.01 0.76 19.23
C ALA A 202 -0.42 0.59 18.66
N LEU A 203 -1.13 -0.46 19.08
CA LEU A 203 -2.53 -0.66 18.71
C LEU A 203 -3.44 0.47 19.18
N ARG A 204 -3.30 0.94 20.42
CA ARG A 204 -4.07 2.11 20.92
C ARG A 204 -3.75 3.38 20.14
N GLN A 205 -2.49 3.62 19.80
CA GLN A 205 -2.10 4.77 18.97
C GLN A 205 -2.71 4.66 17.57
N PHE A 206 -2.73 3.46 17.00
CA PHE A 206 -3.35 3.18 15.72
C PHE A 206 -4.88 3.42 15.76
N GLU A 207 -5.57 2.95 16.80
CA GLU A 207 -7.00 3.24 17.05
C GLU A 207 -7.27 4.76 17.11
N GLN A 208 -6.46 5.51 17.85
CA GLN A 208 -6.58 6.97 17.95
C GLN A 208 -6.35 7.68 16.60
N LEU A 209 -5.37 7.21 15.82
CA LEU A 209 -5.10 7.71 14.48
C LEU A 209 -6.29 7.48 13.54
N LEU A 210 -6.85 6.27 13.51
CA LEU A 210 -8.03 5.97 12.69
C LEU A 210 -9.21 6.87 13.07
N ALA A 211 -9.47 7.05 14.37
CA ALA A 211 -10.52 7.94 14.85
C ALA A 211 -10.28 9.41 14.42
N GLN A 212 -9.03 9.88 14.45
CA GLN A 212 -8.68 11.21 13.97
C GLN A 212 -8.92 11.35 12.46
N LEU A 213 -8.42 10.42 11.65
CA LEU A 213 -8.57 10.45 10.19
C LEU A 213 -10.04 10.39 9.77
N ALA A 214 -10.84 9.56 10.44
CA ALA A 214 -12.27 9.46 10.19
C ALA A 214 -13.00 10.79 10.49
N ARG A 215 -12.64 11.47 11.58
CA ARG A 215 -13.20 12.80 11.90
C ARG A 215 -12.82 13.83 10.83
N GLN A 216 -11.54 13.87 10.43
CA GLN A 216 -11.06 14.80 9.40
C GLN A 216 -11.74 14.53 8.04
N GLN A 217 -11.93 13.27 7.68
CA GLN A 217 -12.66 12.89 6.48
C GLN A 217 -14.13 13.33 6.52
N LYS A 218 -14.82 13.12 7.66
CA LYS A 218 -16.21 13.56 7.84
C LYS A 218 -16.36 15.08 7.80
N GLN A 219 -15.33 15.82 8.20
CA GLN A 219 -15.26 17.28 8.10
C GLN A 219 -14.87 17.77 6.70
N GLY A 220 -14.49 16.88 5.79
CA GLY A 220 -14.01 17.23 4.44
C GLY A 220 -12.62 17.86 4.40
N SER A 221 -11.88 17.88 5.51
CA SER A 221 -10.52 18.44 5.57
C SER A 221 -9.45 17.51 5.02
N THR A 222 -9.76 16.21 4.86
CA THR A 222 -8.83 15.21 4.34
C THR A 222 -9.59 14.15 3.56
N ARG A 223 -8.93 13.56 2.56
CA ARG A 223 -9.45 12.39 1.84
C ARG A 223 -8.57 11.19 2.13
N VAL A 224 -9.17 10.09 2.59
CA VAL A 224 -8.47 8.82 2.77
C VAL A 224 -8.76 7.93 1.56
N GLN A 225 -7.71 7.57 0.83
CA GLN A 225 -7.81 6.84 -0.43
C GLN A 225 -6.98 5.56 -0.41
N THR A 226 -7.40 4.61 -1.25
CA THR A 226 -6.62 3.44 -1.63
C THR A 226 -5.61 3.78 -2.74
N LEU A 227 -4.60 2.93 -2.96
CA LEU A 227 -3.64 3.09 -4.05
C LEU A 227 -4.29 3.10 -5.42
N ARG A 228 -5.29 2.24 -5.64
CA ARG A 228 -6.07 2.22 -6.90
C ARG A 228 -6.70 3.57 -7.18
N GLN A 229 -7.31 4.20 -6.17
CA GLN A 229 -7.94 5.50 -6.31
C GLN A 229 -6.89 6.58 -6.64
N ILE A 230 -5.73 6.55 -5.99
CA ILE A 230 -4.62 7.45 -6.31
C ILE A 230 -4.16 7.24 -7.75
N ALA A 231 -3.93 6.00 -8.18
CA ALA A 231 -3.50 5.67 -9.53
C ALA A 231 -4.50 6.14 -10.60
N ALA A 232 -5.80 5.98 -10.34
CA ALA A 232 -6.87 6.46 -11.22
C ALA A 232 -6.84 8.00 -11.36
N GLU A 233 -6.64 8.73 -10.27
CA GLU A 233 -6.55 10.19 -10.27
C GLU A 233 -5.31 10.70 -11.03
N LEU A 234 -4.17 10.03 -10.86
CA LEU A 234 -2.96 10.31 -11.62
C LEU A 234 -3.15 10.04 -13.12
N GLY A 235 -3.84 8.96 -13.47
CA GLY A 235 -4.18 8.62 -14.86
C GLY A 235 -5.07 9.67 -15.55
N THR A 236 -6.12 10.14 -14.86
CA THR A 236 -7.02 11.18 -15.39
C THR A 236 -6.32 12.53 -15.58
N SER A 237 -5.41 12.89 -14.66
CA SER A 237 -4.64 14.14 -14.73
C SER A 237 -3.72 14.17 -15.95
N ARG A 238 -3.11 13.03 -16.31
CA ARG A 238 -2.28 12.91 -17.53
C ARG A 238 -3.10 13.10 -18.81
N SER A 239 -4.29 12.51 -18.88
CA SER A 239 -5.16 12.63 -20.06
C SER A 239 -5.57 14.09 -20.33
N ARG A 240 -5.84 14.85 -19.27
CA ARG A 240 -6.22 16.28 -19.36
C ARG A 240 -5.08 17.20 -19.76
N ALA A 241 -3.84 16.85 -19.44
CA ALA A 241 -2.68 17.67 -19.79
C ALA A 241 -2.44 17.78 -21.30
N GLY A 242 -3.14 16.97 -22.12
CA GLY A 242 -3.10 17.03 -23.57
C GLY A 242 -1.72 16.68 -24.09
N ALA A 243 -1.59 15.54 -24.78
CA ALA A 243 -0.46 15.37 -25.67
C ALA A 243 -0.61 16.45 -26.75
N THR A 244 0.07 17.59 -26.60
CA THR A 244 0.30 18.52 -27.70
C THR A 244 1.08 17.74 -28.73
N SER A 245 0.33 17.12 -29.65
CA SER A 245 0.88 16.37 -30.77
C SER A 245 1.87 17.28 -31.48
N ILE A 246 3.15 16.92 -31.38
CA ILE A 246 4.25 17.59 -32.10
C ILE A 246 4.10 17.33 -33.61
N LEU A 247 3.26 16.36 -34.01
CA LEU A 247 2.77 16.22 -35.37
C LEU A 247 1.66 17.24 -35.66
N ARG A 248 2.00 18.53 -35.63
CA ARG A 248 1.22 19.57 -36.33
C ARG A 248 1.79 19.72 -37.74
N LYS A 249 1.04 19.17 -38.70
CA LYS A 249 0.97 19.49 -40.15
C LYS A 249 2.16 20.29 -40.71
N GLU A 250 3.10 19.59 -41.34
CA GLU A 250 3.61 20.07 -42.63
C GLU A 250 2.63 19.59 -43.70
N ALA A 251 1.74 20.48 -44.13
CA ALA A 251 0.97 20.31 -45.34
C ALA A 251 0.64 21.71 -45.88
N ALA A 252 1.56 22.20 -46.70
CA ALA A 252 1.31 23.19 -47.75
C ALA A 252 0.84 22.43 -49.01
#